data_AF-A0A7E6F5F3-F1
#
_entry.id   AF-A0A7E6F5F3-F1
#
_cell.length_a   1.000
_cell.length_b   1.000
_cell.length_c   1.000
_cell.angle_alpha   90.00
_cell.angle_beta   90.00
_cell.angle_gamma   90.00
#
_symmetry.space_group_name_H-M   'P 1'
#
loop_
_entity.id
_entity.type
_entity.pdbx_description
1 polymer ?
#
loop_
_entity_poly.entity_id
_entity_poly.type
_entity_poly.pdbx_seq_one_letter_code
_entity_poly.pdbx_strand_id
1 'polypeptide(L)'
;MKYNRTISMVISVLCGIIAALLLLFSISTTTWLVNTTERRGLWEKCIVYSMESVECAKNEAAPWRSACAAMCIMSLLICLLATFAAVIGLNTKNCKLKYRMYSVARGVMLLAIICGCIGLITFPIKFRSELPEDDDVPWEFGWAYGVGWGAVIFMTGACILLLLDKESEEITYHEKTVYNEDDYETEATT
;
A
#
# COMPACT_ATOMS: atom_id res chain seq x y z
N MET A 1 -28.23 -4.79 -5.11
CA MET A 1 -27.15 -4.17 -4.29
C MET A 1 -26.22 -5.16 -3.58
N LYS A 2 -26.71 -6.26 -2.97
CA LYS A 2 -25.86 -7.23 -2.22
C LYS A 2 -24.72 -7.87 -3.05
N TYR A 3 -24.94 -8.09 -4.35
CA TYR A 3 -23.96 -8.67 -5.29
C TYR A 3 -22.80 -7.70 -5.61
N ASN A 4 -23.11 -6.44 -5.94
CA ASN A 4 -22.10 -5.42 -6.27
C ASN A 4 -21.17 -5.11 -5.08
N ARG A 5 -21.70 -5.19 -3.85
CA ARG A 5 -20.93 -4.97 -2.63
C ARG A 5 -19.85 -6.02 -2.42
N THR A 6 -20.23 -7.30 -2.49
CA THR A 6 -19.29 -8.42 -2.33
C THR A 6 -18.16 -8.36 -3.36
N ILE A 7 -18.45 -7.92 -4.58
CA ILE A 7 -17.45 -7.73 -5.64
C ILE A 7 -16.44 -6.64 -5.25
N SER A 8 -16.90 -5.45 -4.83
CA SER A 8 -16.00 -4.35 -4.46
C SER A 8 -15.03 -4.72 -3.33
N MET A 9 -15.52 -5.48 -2.35
CA MET A 9 -14.73 -5.94 -1.21
C MET A 9 -13.68 -6.97 -1.63
N VAL A 10 -14.04 -7.92 -2.50
CA VAL A 10 -13.09 -8.89 -3.04
C VAL A 10 -12.00 -8.19 -3.85
N ILE A 11 -12.36 -7.22 -4.69
CA ILE A 11 -11.40 -6.44 -5.46
C ILE A 11 -10.47 -5.66 -4.52
N SER A 12 -11.00 -5.04 -3.45
CA SER A 12 -10.19 -4.34 -2.46
C SER A 12 -9.17 -5.26 -1.77
N VAL A 13 -9.57 -6.48 -1.39
CA VAL A 13 -8.68 -7.46 -0.75
C VAL A 13 -7.62 -7.93 -1.73
N LEU A 14 -8.00 -8.26 -2.97
CA LEU A 14 -7.06 -8.65 -4.03
C LEU A 14 -6.04 -7.54 -4.29
N CYS A 15 -6.51 -6.30 -4.36
CA CYS A 15 -5.67 -5.12 -4.54
C CYS A 15 -4.66 -4.95 -3.39
N GLY A 16 -5.10 -5.14 -2.14
CA GLY A 16 -4.21 -5.12 -0.97
C GLY A 16 -3.16 -6.24 -0.96
N ILE A 17 -3.54 -7.46 -1.36
CA ILE A 17 -2.60 -8.60 -1.48
C ILE A 17 -1.58 -8.33 -2.58
N ILE A 18 -2.03 -7.90 -3.76
CA ILE A 18 -1.14 -7.56 -4.89
C ILE A 18 -0.18 -6.44 -4.48
N ALA A 19 -0.67 -5.39 -3.81
CA ALA A 19 0.18 -4.32 -3.31
C ALA A 19 1.27 -4.83 -2.35
N ALA A 20 0.91 -5.72 -1.42
CA ALA A 20 1.86 -6.31 -0.49
C ALA A 20 2.94 -7.15 -1.21
N LEU A 21 2.55 -7.94 -2.22
CA LEU A 21 3.50 -8.72 -3.03
C LEU A 21 4.44 -7.82 -3.83
N LEU A 22 3.91 -6.77 -4.47
CA LEU A 22 4.71 -5.79 -5.21
C LEU A 22 5.70 -5.07 -4.29
N LEU A 23 5.26 -4.66 -3.10
CA LEU A 23 6.12 -3.97 -2.15
C LEU A 23 7.22 -4.89 -1.60
N LEU A 24 6.89 -6.15 -1.29
CA LEU A 24 7.88 -7.16 -0.88
C LEU A 24 8.92 -7.42 -1.98
N PHE A 25 8.47 -7.53 -3.23
CA PHE A 25 9.34 -7.73 -4.38
C PHE A 25 10.25 -6.51 -4.61
N SER A 26 9.71 -5.30 -4.50
CA SER A 26 10.48 -4.06 -4.56
C SER A 26 11.56 -4.04 -3.47
N ILE A 27 11.22 -4.28 -2.19
CA ILE A 27 12.18 -4.26 -1.07
C ILE A 27 13.31 -5.29 -1.23
N SER A 28 13.01 -6.46 -1.79
CA SER A 28 13.97 -7.56 -1.95
C SER A 28 14.93 -7.35 -3.12
N THR A 29 14.56 -6.51 -4.09
CA THR A 29 15.32 -6.35 -5.32
C THR A 29 16.38 -5.26 -5.20
N THR A 30 17.52 -5.47 -5.88
CA THR A 30 18.67 -4.55 -5.90
C THR A 30 18.66 -3.50 -7.03
N THR A 31 17.58 -3.39 -7.79
CA THR A 31 17.46 -2.53 -8.98
C THR A 31 16.58 -1.31 -8.74
N TRP A 32 16.77 -0.63 -7.61
CA TRP A 32 16.06 0.62 -7.32
C TRP A 32 16.67 1.78 -8.13
N LEU A 33 17.99 1.84 -8.17
CA LEU A 33 18.76 2.76 -8.99
C LEU A 33 19.75 1.96 -9.82
N VAL A 34 19.88 2.32 -11.09
CA VAL A 34 20.72 1.62 -12.05
C VAL A 34 21.56 2.64 -12.78
N ASN A 35 22.80 2.25 -13.01
CA ASN A 35 23.77 2.92 -13.84
C ASN A 35 24.41 1.86 -14.76
N THR A 36 25.20 2.29 -15.73
CA THR A 36 25.95 1.45 -16.67
C THR A 36 26.79 0.37 -15.98
N THR A 37 27.40 0.68 -14.83
CA THR A 37 28.32 -0.21 -14.11
C THR A 37 27.80 -0.67 -12.75
N GLU A 38 26.78 -0.01 -12.19
CA GLU A 38 26.32 -0.27 -10.83
C GLU A 38 24.79 -0.37 -10.73
N ARG A 39 24.33 -1.21 -9.81
CA ARG A 39 22.93 -1.31 -9.39
C ARG A 39 22.87 -1.17 -7.89
N ARG A 40 22.00 -0.29 -7.39
CA ARG A 40 21.83 -0.04 -5.97
C ARG A 40 20.41 -0.36 -5.54
N GLY A 41 20.31 -1.28 -4.59
CA GLY A 41 19.09 -1.57 -3.85
C GLY A 41 19.08 -0.88 -2.50
N LEU A 42 18.09 -1.26 -1.69
CA LEU A 42 17.96 -0.79 -0.32
C LEU A 42 19.05 -1.38 0.60
N TRP A 43 19.38 -2.66 0.38
CA TRP A 43 20.27 -3.44 1.25
C TRP A 43 21.66 -3.67 0.67
N GLU A 44 21.75 -3.81 -0.64
CA GLU A 44 22.95 -4.26 -1.35
C GLU A 44 23.24 -3.37 -2.55
N LYS A 45 24.53 -3.24 -2.87
CA LYS A 45 25.05 -2.68 -4.11
C LYS A 45 25.64 -3.82 -4.93
N CYS A 46 25.30 -3.87 -6.22
CA CYS A 46 25.85 -4.83 -7.16
C CYS A 46 26.61 -4.11 -8.26
N ILE A 47 27.87 -4.49 -8.46
CA ILE A 47 28.72 -3.96 -9.53
C ILE A 47 28.66 -4.96 -10.68
N VAL A 48 28.41 -4.45 -11.89
CA VAL A 48 28.32 -5.22 -13.12
C VAL A 48 29.59 -4.98 -13.91
N TYR A 49 30.49 -5.97 -13.95
CA TYR A 49 31.73 -5.87 -14.73
C TYR A 49 31.56 -6.37 -16.16
N SER A 50 30.72 -7.40 -16.35
CA SER A 50 30.40 -7.98 -17.66
C SER A 50 29.00 -8.61 -17.63
N MET A 51 28.53 -9.15 -18.77
CA MET A 51 27.24 -9.87 -18.83
C MET A 51 27.20 -11.11 -17.91
N GLU A 52 28.36 -11.68 -17.56
CA GLU A 52 28.46 -12.93 -16.79
C GLU A 52 28.97 -12.72 -15.36
N SER A 53 29.62 -11.58 -15.06
CA SER A 53 30.19 -11.29 -13.74
C SER A 53 29.49 -10.11 -13.06
N VAL A 54 28.70 -10.44 -12.03
CA VAL A 54 28.05 -9.48 -11.13
C VAL A 54 28.48 -9.79 -9.70
N GLU A 55 29.09 -8.81 -9.04
CA GLU A 55 29.47 -8.91 -7.63
C GLU A 55 28.53 -8.05 -6.79
N CYS A 56 27.85 -8.67 -5.82
CA CYS A 56 26.97 -7.98 -4.89
C CYS A 56 27.63 -7.91 -3.51
N ALA A 57 27.61 -6.72 -2.93
CA ALA A 57 28.09 -6.44 -1.58
C ALA A 57 27.02 -5.70 -0.79
N LYS A 58 27.06 -5.80 0.54
CA LYS A 58 26.19 -5.00 1.41
C LYS A 58 26.46 -3.51 1.18
N ASN A 59 25.40 -2.72 1.18
CA ASN A 59 25.52 -1.26 1.12
C ASN A 59 26.29 -0.74 2.33
N GLU A 60 27.00 0.36 2.13
CA GLU A 60 27.57 1.12 3.24
C GLU A 60 26.49 1.53 4.22
N ALA A 61 26.82 1.44 5.51
CA ALA A 61 25.92 1.69 6.62
C ALA A 61 25.55 3.18 6.67
N ALA A 62 24.51 3.54 5.92
CA ALA A 62 23.91 4.86 5.95
C ALA A 62 22.61 4.81 6.77
N PRO A 63 22.48 5.58 7.86
CA PRO A 63 21.32 5.51 8.74
C PRO A 63 20.02 5.85 8.00
N TRP A 64 20.07 6.73 7.01
CA TRP A 64 18.91 7.08 6.19
C TRP A 64 18.40 5.91 5.35
N ARG A 65 19.27 5.03 4.84
CA ARG A 65 18.86 3.84 4.04
C ARG A 65 18.10 2.84 4.90
N SER A 66 18.60 2.59 6.12
CA SER A 66 17.94 1.73 7.09
C SER A 66 16.58 2.28 7.51
N ALA A 67 16.48 3.61 7.69
CA ALA A 67 15.20 4.26 7.95
C ALA A 67 14.21 4.09 6.79
N CYS A 68 14.62 4.35 5.54
CA CYS A 68 13.77 4.11 4.35
C CYS A 68 13.29 2.65 4.29
N ALA A 69 14.19 1.70 4.53
CA ALA A 69 13.85 0.28 4.55
C ALA A 69 12.84 -0.07 5.64
N ALA A 70 13.04 0.46 6.85
CA ALA A 70 12.10 0.29 7.95
C ALA A 70 10.72 0.87 7.59
N MET A 71 10.65 2.03 6.94
CA MET A 71 9.37 2.63 6.52
C MET A 71 8.65 1.79 5.47
N CYS A 72 9.36 1.24 4.49
CA CYS A 72 8.79 0.33 3.48
C CYS A 72 8.31 -0.99 4.11
N ILE A 73 9.09 -1.57 5.04
CA ILE A 73 8.67 -2.78 5.78
C ILE A 73 7.46 -2.48 6.68
N MET A 74 7.45 -1.36 7.38
CA MET A 74 6.32 -0.93 8.19
C MET A 74 5.07 -0.75 7.32
N SER A 75 5.19 -0.11 6.16
CA SER A 75 4.11 0.00 5.18
C SER A 75 3.58 -1.38 4.76
N LEU A 76 4.47 -2.35 4.49
CA LEU A 76 4.09 -3.72 4.14
C LEU A 76 3.30 -4.40 5.27
N LEU A 77 3.80 -4.34 6.51
CA LEU A 77 3.14 -4.94 7.67
C LEU A 77 1.77 -4.32 7.93
N ILE A 78 1.68 -2.99 7.86
CA ILE A 78 0.43 -2.25 8.04
C ILE A 78 -0.57 -2.61 6.92
N CYS A 79 -0.11 -2.74 5.66
CA CYS A 79 -0.96 -3.18 4.55
C CYS A 79 -1.51 -4.60 4.76
N LEU A 80 -0.68 -5.53 5.26
CA LEU A 80 -1.12 -6.89 5.58
C LEU A 80 -2.16 -6.90 6.71
N LEU A 81 -1.94 -6.11 7.77
CA LEU A 81 -2.90 -5.95 8.87
C LEU A 81 -4.23 -5.35 8.39
N ALA A 82 -4.19 -4.34 7.53
CA ALA A 82 -5.38 -3.73 6.94
C ALA A 82 -6.15 -4.74 6.07
N THR A 83 -5.44 -5.52 5.26
CA THR A 83 -6.04 -6.55 4.40
C THR A 83 -6.67 -7.66 5.25
N PHE A 84 -6.01 -8.09 6.32
CA PHE A 84 -6.56 -9.08 7.25
C PHE A 84 -7.81 -8.56 7.97
N ALA A 85 -7.79 -7.29 8.41
CA ALA A 85 -8.96 -6.65 9.00
C ALA A 85 -10.14 -6.57 8.00
N ALA A 86 -9.88 -6.29 6.72
CA ALA A 86 -10.89 -6.32 5.67
C ALA A 86 -11.48 -7.73 5.48
N VAL A 87 -10.65 -8.78 5.47
CA VAL A 87 -11.09 -10.18 5.37
C VAL A 87 -11.96 -10.59 6.56
N ILE A 88 -11.58 -10.23 7.80
CA ILE A 88 -12.41 -10.47 8.98
C ILE A 88 -13.74 -9.70 8.88
N GLY A 89 -13.68 -8.47 8.36
CA GLY A 89 -14.85 -7.63 8.10
C GLY A 89 -15.85 -8.29 7.14
N LEU A 90 -15.39 -9.09 6.19
CA LEU A 90 -16.24 -9.86 5.27
C LEU A 90 -16.96 -11.02 5.97
N ASN A 91 -16.27 -11.71 6.87
CA ASN A 91 -16.78 -12.92 7.52
C ASN A 91 -17.64 -12.63 8.76
N THR A 92 -17.58 -11.40 9.28
CA THR A 92 -18.28 -11.01 10.51
C THR A 92 -19.76 -10.70 10.27
N LYS A 93 -20.65 -11.36 11.02
CA LYS A 93 -22.11 -11.12 10.98
C LYS A 93 -22.58 -10.00 11.90
N ASN A 94 -21.74 -9.53 12.82
CA ASN A 94 -22.07 -8.53 13.84
C ASN A 94 -21.91 -7.09 13.30
N CYS A 95 -23.01 -6.34 13.17
CA CYS A 95 -23.01 -4.98 12.60
C CYS A 95 -22.06 -4.00 13.31
N LYS A 96 -22.04 -3.98 14.65
CA LYS A 96 -21.18 -3.06 15.42
C LYS A 96 -19.69 -3.34 15.24
N LEU A 97 -19.31 -4.63 15.22
CA LEU A 97 -17.92 -5.04 15.02
C LEU A 97 -17.48 -4.79 13.57
N LYS A 98 -18.37 -5.04 12.61
CA LYS A 98 -18.16 -4.70 11.20
C LYS A 98 -17.80 -3.22 11.06
N TYR A 99 -18.68 -2.31 11.50
CA TYR A 99 -18.43 -0.87 11.42
C TYR A 99 -17.08 -0.45 12.02
N ARG A 100 -16.72 -0.99 13.20
CA ARG A 100 -15.45 -0.67 13.87
C ARG A 100 -14.23 -1.21 13.09
N MET A 101 -14.29 -2.46 12.61
CA MET A 101 -13.20 -3.06 11.82
C MET A 101 -12.99 -2.33 10.50
N TYR A 102 -14.06 -1.96 9.80
CA TYR A 102 -13.96 -1.16 8.57
C TYR A 102 -13.41 0.24 8.83
N SER A 103 -13.74 0.87 9.96
CA SER A 103 -13.16 2.18 10.31
C SER A 103 -11.66 2.10 10.59
N VAL A 104 -11.24 1.08 11.35
CA VAL A 104 -9.83 0.83 11.64
C VAL A 104 -9.07 0.47 10.35
N ALA A 105 -9.61 -0.40 9.51
CA ALA A 105 -8.96 -0.83 8.27
C ALA A 105 -8.65 0.35 7.33
N ARG A 106 -9.57 1.32 7.20
CA ARG A 106 -9.36 2.53 6.40
C ARG A 106 -8.23 3.41 6.94
N GLY A 107 -8.23 3.66 8.25
CA GLY A 107 -7.17 4.47 8.89
C GLY A 107 -5.80 3.80 8.80
N VAL A 108 -5.74 2.48 9.01
CA VAL A 108 -4.52 1.68 8.91
C VAL A 108 -4.02 1.65 7.45
N MET A 109 -4.91 1.50 6.46
CA MET A 109 -4.53 1.54 5.05
C MET A 109 -3.96 2.91 4.64
N LEU A 110 -4.57 4.02 5.08
CA LEU A 110 -4.03 5.36 4.84
C LEU A 110 -2.64 5.56 5.47
N LEU A 111 -2.44 5.04 6.68
CA LEU A 111 -1.13 5.08 7.34
C LEU A 111 -0.08 4.29 6.55
N ALA A 112 -0.42 3.12 6.00
CA ALA A 112 0.47 2.35 5.14
C ALA A 112 0.91 3.18 3.92
N ILE A 113 -0.04 3.81 3.22
CA ILE A 113 0.24 4.65 2.04
C ILE A 113 1.21 5.77 2.39
N ILE A 114 0.98 6.49 3.51
CA ILE A 114 1.87 7.57 3.95
C ILE A 114 3.28 7.04 4.24
N CYS A 115 3.39 5.95 4.98
CA CYS A 115 4.70 5.33 5.26
C CYS A 115 5.43 4.90 3.99
N GLY A 116 4.72 4.27 3.05
CA GLY A 116 5.26 3.84 1.76
C GLY A 116 5.74 5.02 0.90
N CYS A 117 4.94 6.08 0.80
CA CYS A 117 5.31 7.31 0.10
C CYS A 117 6.57 7.95 0.71
N ILE A 118 6.65 8.08 2.03
CA ILE A 118 7.82 8.68 2.68
C ILE A 118 9.06 7.84 2.41
N GLY A 119 8.97 6.51 2.50
CA GLY A 119 10.09 5.61 2.18
C GLY A 119 10.58 5.76 0.75
N LEU A 120 9.65 5.78 -0.22
CA LEU A 120 9.97 5.93 -1.65
C LEU A 120 10.49 7.32 -2.02
N ILE A 121 9.97 8.39 -1.42
CA ILE A 121 10.41 9.77 -1.70
C ILE A 121 11.76 10.07 -1.03
N THR A 122 11.99 9.57 0.18
CA THR A 122 13.24 9.84 0.92
C THR A 122 14.45 9.22 0.20
N PHE A 123 14.25 8.07 -0.46
CA PHE A 123 15.30 7.36 -1.17
C PHE A 123 16.03 8.21 -2.23
N PRO A 124 15.38 8.78 -3.28
CA PRO A 124 16.05 9.64 -4.25
C PRO A 124 16.58 10.94 -3.66
N ILE A 125 15.86 11.56 -2.72
CA ILE A 125 16.28 12.84 -2.11
C ILE A 125 17.62 12.67 -1.40
N LYS A 126 17.75 11.62 -0.58
CA LYS A 126 18.98 11.34 0.17
C LYS A 126 20.07 10.76 -0.71
N PHE A 127 19.71 9.98 -1.73
CA PHE A 127 20.68 9.52 -2.71
C PHE A 127 21.30 10.70 -3.46
N ARG A 128 20.51 11.71 -3.85
CA ARG A 128 21.02 12.91 -4.53
C ARG A 128 22.00 13.71 -3.68
N SER A 129 21.81 13.75 -2.36
CA SER A 129 22.75 14.43 -1.45
C SER A 129 24.06 13.69 -1.20
N GLU A 130 24.13 12.39 -1.52
CA GLU A 130 25.33 11.57 -1.34
C GLU A 130 26.24 11.59 -2.58
N LEU A 131 25.70 12.01 -3.73
CA LEU A 131 26.45 12.10 -4.98
C LEU A 131 27.45 13.26 -4.92
N PRO A 132 28.74 13.02 -5.22
CA PRO A 132 29.72 14.10 -5.40
C PRO A 132 29.24 15.11 -6.44
N GLU A 133 29.54 16.39 -6.25
CA GLU A 133 29.15 17.44 -7.21
C GLU A 133 29.74 17.23 -8.61
N ASP A 134 30.87 16.51 -8.69
CA ASP A 134 31.59 16.17 -9.94
C ASP A 134 31.28 14.75 -10.46
N ASP A 135 30.27 14.05 -9.94
CA ASP A 135 29.88 12.74 -10.44
C ASP A 135 28.98 12.89 -11.70
N ASP A 136 29.61 12.84 -12.87
CA ASP A 136 28.96 12.92 -14.18
C ASP A 136 28.20 11.64 -14.58
N VAL A 137 28.26 10.57 -13.78
CA VAL A 137 27.70 9.29 -14.21
C VAL A 137 26.17 9.30 -14.05
N PRO A 138 25.39 9.08 -15.14
CA PRO A 138 23.94 9.18 -15.08
C PRO A 138 23.33 8.02 -14.28
N TRP A 139 22.53 8.37 -13.28
CA TRP A 139 21.74 7.42 -12.50
C TRP A 139 20.30 7.41 -12.96
N GLU A 140 19.79 6.22 -13.29
CA GLU A 140 18.42 6.00 -13.73
C GLU A 140 17.62 5.26 -12.66
N PHE A 141 16.33 5.57 -12.57
CA PHE A 141 15.41 4.81 -11.74
C PHE A 141 15.20 3.42 -12.33
N GLY A 142 15.54 2.40 -11.55
CA GLY A 142 15.35 1.02 -11.98
C GLY A 142 13.89 0.57 -11.84
N TRP A 143 13.59 -0.58 -12.42
CA TRP A 143 12.23 -1.11 -12.47
C TRP A 143 11.65 -1.38 -11.08
N ALA A 144 12.48 -1.76 -10.09
CA ALA A 144 12.00 -2.09 -8.74
C ALA A 144 11.46 -0.85 -8.02
N TYR A 145 12.01 0.33 -8.33
CA TYR A 145 11.49 1.60 -7.83
C TYR A 145 10.11 1.90 -8.41
N GLY A 146 9.92 1.65 -9.71
CA GLY A 146 8.60 1.72 -10.36
C GLY A 146 7.59 0.74 -9.75
N VAL A 147 8.01 -0.49 -9.45
CA VAL A 147 7.17 -1.49 -8.75
C VAL A 147 6.77 -1.02 -7.35
N GLY A 148 7.66 -0.35 -6.63
CA GLY A 148 7.35 0.24 -5.32
C GLY A 148 6.25 1.31 -5.40
N TRP A 149 6.33 2.22 -6.37
CA TRP A 149 5.26 3.17 -6.65
C TRP A 149 3.97 2.51 -7.13
N GLY A 150 4.08 1.45 -7.93
CA GLY A 150 2.95 0.61 -8.32
C GLY A 150 2.22 0.04 -7.11
N ALA A 151 2.95 -0.45 -6.11
CA ALA A 151 2.38 -0.92 -4.85
C ALA A 151 1.59 0.18 -4.13
N VAL A 152 2.09 1.41 -4.09
CA VAL A 152 1.39 2.57 -3.51
C VAL A 152 0.09 2.88 -4.26
N ILE A 153 0.10 2.79 -5.59
CA ILE A 153 -1.11 3.00 -6.42
C ILE A 153 -2.17 1.94 -6.10
N PHE A 154 -1.77 0.67 -6.01
CA PHE A 154 -2.69 -0.40 -5.59
C PHE A 154 -3.19 -0.18 -4.16
N MET A 155 -2.33 0.16 -3.19
CA MET A 155 -2.78 0.50 -1.83
C MET A 155 -3.80 1.65 -1.83
N THR A 156 -3.59 2.66 -2.66
CA THR A 156 -4.51 3.80 -2.82
C THR A 156 -5.84 3.34 -3.41
N GLY A 157 -5.83 2.51 -4.45
CA GLY A 157 -7.04 1.91 -5.02
C GLY A 157 -7.82 1.07 -4.03
N ALA A 158 -7.13 0.23 -3.23
CA ALA A 158 -7.74 -0.52 -2.15
C ALA A 158 -8.37 0.41 -1.10
N CYS A 159 -7.68 1.50 -0.72
CA CYS A 159 -8.22 2.49 0.22
C CYS A 159 -9.49 3.17 -0.31
N ILE A 160 -9.52 3.55 -1.59
CA ILE A 160 -10.71 4.15 -2.22
C ILE A 160 -11.87 3.16 -2.21
N LEU A 161 -11.65 1.89 -2.55
CA LEU A 161 -12.70 0.86 -2.51
C LEU A 161 -13.25 0.65 -1.10
N LEU A 162 -12.40 0.67 -0.06
CA LEU A 162 -12.84 0.61 1.33
C LEU A 162 -13.66 1.84 1.76
N LEU A 163 -13.39 3.01 1.19
CA LEU A 163 -14.17 4.23 1.45
C LEU A 163 -15.56 4.15 0.81
N LEU A 164 -15.61 3.73 -0.47
CA LEU A 164 -16.86 3.57 -1.22
C LEU A 164 -17.78 2.51 -0.58
N ASP A 165 -17.20 1.43 -0.04
CA ASP A 165 -17.99 0.40 0.64
C ASP A 165 -18.71 0.94 1.89
N LYS A 166 -18.03 1.77 2.70
CA LYS A 166 -18.67 2.40 3.86
C LYS A 166 -19.83 3.29 3.45
N GLU A 167 -19.62 4.14 2.44
CA GLU A 167 -20.65 5.06 1.97
C GLU A 167 -21.90 4.29 1.52
N SER A 168 -21.71 3.17 0.79
CA SER A 168 -22.80 2.29 0.39
C SER A 168 -23.54 1.66 1.58
N GLU A 169 -22.82 1.36 2.68
CA GLU A 169 -23.43 0.81 3.89
C GLU A 169 -24.27 1.85 4.63
N GLU A 170 -23.76 3.08 4.75
CA GLU A 170 -24.42 4.22 5.41
C GLU A 170 -25.73 4.57 4.71
N ILE A 171 -25.72 4.64 3.37
CA ILE A 171 -26.94 4.85 2.56
C ILE A 171 -27.97 3.74 2.82
N THR A 172 -27.52 2.48 2.84
CA THR A 172 -28.43 1.33 3.08
C THR A 172 -29.06 1.37 4.48
N TYR A 173 -28.37 1.91 5.49
CA TYR A 173 -28.95 2.06 6.84
C TYR A 173 -30.00 3.17 6.87
N HIS A 174 -29.73 4.32 6.25
CA HIS A 174 -30.69 5.44 6.19
C HIS A 174 -31.97 5.06 5.44
N GLU A 175 -31.84 4.34 4.33
CA GLU A 175 -33.00 3.88 3.56
C GLU A 175 -33.94 3.01 4.41
N LYS A 176 -33.39 2.07 5.19
CA LYS A 176 -34.19 1.20 6.06
C LYS A 176 -34.87 1.90 7.23
N THR A 177 -34.25 2.95 7.77
CA THR A 177 -34.86 3.71 8.87
C THR A 177 -36.03 4.54 8.38
N VAL A 178 -35.92 5.14 7.19
CA VAL A 178 -37.00 5.93 6.58
C VAL A 178 -38.20 5.04 6.27
N TYR A 179 -38.00 3.87 5.62
CA TYR A 179 -39.10 2.93 5.36
C TYR A 179 -39.81 2.47 6.63
N ASN A 180 -39.05 2.17 7.69
CA ASN A 180 -39.68 1.79 8.96
C ASN A 180 -40.51 2.93 9.55
N GLU A 181 -40.04 4.18 9.49
CA GLU A 181 -40.80 5.34 9.98
C GLU A 181 -42.10 5.56 9.20
N ASP A 182 -42.07 5.44 7.88
CA ASP A 182 -43.26 5.56 7.01
C ASP A 182 -44.31 4.46 7.28
N ASP A 183 -43.86 3.23 7.55
CA ASP A 183 -44.73 2.10 7.91
C ASP A 183 -45.46 2.36 9.24
N TYR A 184 -44.81 2.98 10.23
CA TYR A 184 -45.47 3.35 11.48
C TYR A 184 -46.48 4.50 11.32
N GLU A 185 -46.20 5.47 10.44
CA GLU A 185 -47.09 6.61 10.21
C GLU A 185 -48.37 6.19 9.44
N THR A 186 -48.25 5.24 8.52
CA THR A 186 -49.40 4.65 7.82
C THR A 186 -50.28 3.78 8.74
N GLU A 187 -49.69 3.00 9.65
CA GLU A 187 -50.46 2.24 10.66
C GLU A 187 -51.17 3.16 11.68
N ALA A 188 -50.58 4.31 12.04
CA ALA A 188 -51.18 5.24 13.00
C ALA A 188 -52.36 6.06 12.46
N THR A 189 -52.53 6.11 11.13
CA THR A 189 -53.59 6.89 10.45
C THR A 189 -54.77 6.04 9.97
N THR A 190 -54.74 4.72 10.19
CA THR A 190 -55.81 3.77 9.81
C THR A 190 -56.61 3.32 11.03
#